data_AF-A0A4R6QC12-F1
#
_entry.id   AF-A0A4R6QC12-F1
#
_cell.length_a   1.000
_cell.length_b   1.000
_cell.length_c   1.000
_cell.angle_alpha   90.00
_cell.angle_beta   90.00
_cell.angle_gamma   90.00
#
_symmetry.space_group_name_H-M   'P 1'
#
loop_
_entity.id
_entity.type
_entity.pdbx_description
1 polymer ?
#
loop_
_entity_poly.entity_id
_entity_poly.type
_entity_poly.pdbx_seq_one_letter_code
_entity_poly.pdbx_strand_id
1 'polypeptide(L)'
;MKSKYESNIKPYLSEIRTWAERGVTEADIAGNLSLGYSTFRKYKSLEPELKAALDEGKNHVRQYRDETYEAPPVGSYAAGGKNKRLRADHEGPMRRAYAKNKRKILATQTVCGICGKLVDKTLKFPNPLAPTVDHIIPVARGGHPSDIDNLQLAHWTCNRQKSDKIVKTVQTEAKPQVLSNRLLPQSRDWAEYRPAGKK
;
A
#
# COMPACT_ATOMS: atom_id res chain seq x y z
N MET A 1 51.69 -1.32 -21.42
CA MET A 1 51.06 -1.00 -20.12
C MET A 1 49.76 -1.77 -20.05
N LYS A 2 49.56 -2.64 -19.05
CA LYS A 2 48.28 -3.33 -18.87
C LYS A 2 47.24 -2.31 -18.39
N SER A 3 46.01 -2.40 -18.90
CA SER A 3 44.95 -1.50 -18.47
C SER A 3 44.56 -1.80 -17.01
N LYS A 4 43.96 -0.82 -16.31
CA LYS A 4 43.46 -1.03 -14.94
C LYS A 4 42.41 -2.14 -14.85
N TYR A 5 41.70 -2.43 -15.95
CA TYR A 5 40.78 -3.55 -16.07
C TYR A 5 41.52 -4.89 -16.17
N GLU A 6 42.55 -4.94 -17.01
CA GLU A 6 43.36 -6.14 -17.22
C GLU A 6 44.12 -6.59 -15.96
N SER A 7 44.52 -5.65 -15.09
CA SER A 7 45.18 -5.99 -13.84
C SER A 7 44.21 -6.39 -12.73
N ASN A 8 43.05 -5.73 -12.64
CA ASN A 8 42.20 -5.79 -11.44
C ASN A 8 40.92 -6.61 -11.61
N ILE A 9 40.47 -6.89 -12.84
CA ILE A 9 39.21 -7.59 -13.11
C ILE A 9 39.42 -8.84 -13.96
N LYS A 10 40.18 -8.73 -15.05
CA LYS A 10 40.44 -9.85 -15.97
C LYS A 10 40.93 -11.15 -15.29
N PRO A 11 41.85 -11.12 -14.29
CA PRO A 11 42.27 -12.36 -13.62
C PRO A 11 41.17 -12.97 -12.73
N TYR A 12 40.18 -12.19 -12.28
CA TYR A 12 39.14 -12.61 -11.35
C TYR A 12 37.80 -12.90 -12.04
N LEU A 13 37.74 -13.00 -13.37
CA LEU A 13 36.49 -13.24 -14.10
C LEU A 13 35.80 -14.55 -13.70
N SER A 14 36.58 -15.61 -13.44
CA SER A 14 36.06 -16.88 -12.92
C SER A 14 35.46 -16.73 -11.53
N GLU A 15 36.12 -16.02 -10.63
CA GLU A 15 35.63 -15.76 -9.27
C GLU A 15 34.37 -14.90 -9.28
N ILE A 16 34.32 -13.85 -10.12
CA ILE A 16 33.15 -13.00 -10.30
C ILE A 16 31.94 -13.81 -10.76
N ARG A 17 32.14 -14.76 -11.69
CA ARG A 17 31.09 -15.68 -12.11
C ARG A 17 30.58 -16.52 -10.92
N THR A 18 31.48 -17.13 -10.14
CA THR A 18 31.06 -17.93 -8.97
C THR A 18 30.33 -17.11 -7.91
N TRP A 19 30.71 -15.84 -7.70
CA TRP A 19 29.98 -14.94 -6.81
C TRP A 19 28.60 -14.56 -7.36
N ALA A 20 28.48 -14.37 -8.67
CA ALA A 20 27.20 -14.16 -9.33
C ALA A 20 26.29 -15.40 -9.26
N GLU A 21 26.85 -16.61 -9.39
CA GLU A 21 26.13 -17.89 -9.20
C GLU A 21 25.64 -18.07 -7.75
N ARG A 22 26.39 -17.56 -6.77
CA ARG A 22 25.99 -17.52 -5.34
C ARG A 22 25.00 -16.40 -5.01
N GLY A 23 24.63 -15.56 -5.98
CA GLY A 23 23.70 -14.46 -5.78
C GLY A 23 24.26 -13.25 -5.03
N VAL A 24 25.58 -13.11 -4.94
CA VAL A 24 26.25 -11.95 -4.34
C VAL A 24 25.95 -10.69 -5.17
N THR A 25 25.69 -9.56 -4.51
CA THR A 25 25.32 -8.34 -5.23
C THR A 25 26.52 -7.73 -5.96
N GLU A 26 26.26 -6.99 -7.05
CA GLU A 26 27.31 -6.32 -7.82
C GLU A 26 28.09 -5.27 -6.99
N ALA A 27 27.50 -4.76 -5.90
CA ALA A 27 28.18 -3.86 -4.98
C ALA A 27 29.21 -4.59 -4.12
N ASP A 28 28.84 -5.77 -3.61
CA ASP A 28 29.71 -6.60 -2.79
C ASP A 28 30.83 -7.24 -3.63
N ILE A 29 30.55 -7.63 -4.87
CA ILE A 29 31.58 -8.08 -5.82
C ILE A 29 32.62 -6.98 -6.05
N ALA A 30 32.19 -5.72 -6.24
CA ALA A 30 33.10 -4.60 -6.38
C ALA A 30 33.95 -4.40 -5.10
N GLY A 31 33.32 -4.51 -3.93
CA GLY A 31 34.00 -4.44 -2.63
C GLY A 31 35.06 -5.53 -2.45
N ASN A 32 34.75 -6.77 -2.82
CA ASN A 32 35.68 -7.91 -2.75
C ASN A 32 36.90 -7.73 -3.65
N LEU A 33 36.72 -7.07 -4.81
CA LEU A 33 37.80 -6.71 -5.73
C LEU A 33 38.56 -5.43 -5.31
N SER A 34 38.21 -4.84 -4.15
CA SER A 34 38.74 -3.54 -3.70
C SER A 34 38.54 -2.42 -4.71
N LEU A 35 37.42 -2.47 -5.45
CA LEU A 35 37.05 -1.49 -6.47
C LEU A 35 35.84 -0.66 -6.02
N GLY A 36 35.87 0.63 -6.32
CA GLY A 36 34.68 1.47 -6.19
C GLY A 36 33.56 0.98 -7.10
N TYR A 37 32.33 0.89 -6.58
CA TYR A 37 31.16 0.42 -7.33
C TYR A 37 30.94 1.19 -8.65
N SER A 38 31.17 2.51 -8.65
CA SER A 38 31.07 3.36 -9.84
C SER A 38 32.06 2.95 -10.95
N THR A 39 33.26 2.52 -10.56
CA THR A 39 34.30 2.03 -11.47
C THR A 39 33.93 0.65 -12.02
N PHE A 40 33.46 -0.26 -11.16
CA PHE A 40 32.97 -1.57 -11.58
C PHE A 40 31.81 -1.45 -12.58
N ARG A 41 30.86 -0.55 -12.34
CA ARG A 41 29.74 -0.29 -13.25
C ARG A 41 30.19 0.27 -14.61
N LYS A 42 31.19 1.14 -14.63
CA LYS A 42 31.80 1.64 -15.88
C LYS A 42 32.43 0.49 -16.67
N TYR A 43 33.22 -0.35 -16.02
CA TYR A 43 33.84 -1.50 -16.68
C TYR A 43 32.82 -2.50 -17.21
N LYS A 44 31.73 -2.76 -16.47
CA LYS A 44 30.62 -3.59 -16.96
C LYS A 44 29.96 -3.05 -18.23
N SER A 45 29.93 -1.73 -18.42
CA SER A 45 29.39 -1.13 -19.66
C SER A 45 30.37 -1.14 -20.82
N LEU A 46 31.68 -1.09 -20.53
CA LEU A 46 32.74 -0.99 -21.52
C LEU A 46 33.19 -2.38 -22.00
N GLU A 47 33.21 -3.36 -21.11
CA GLU A 47 33.79 -4.68 -21.36
C GLU A 47 32.69 -5.76 -21.40
N PRO A 48 32.42 -6.35 -22.57
CA PRO A 48 31.38 -7.36 -22.71
C PRO A 48 31.73 -8.67 -21.99
N GLU A 49 33.00 -8.97 -21.78
CA GLU A 49 33.47 -10.18 -21.06
C GLU A 49 32.97 -10.21 -19.60
N LEU A 50 33.13 -9.10 -18.87
CA LEU A 50 32.65 -8.96 -17.50
C LEU A 50 31.12 -9.08 -17.44
N LYS A 51 30.42 -8.50 -18.43
CA LYS A 51 28.97 -8.60 -18.52
C LYS A 51 28.51 -10.03 -18.77
N ALA A 52 29.16 -10.75 -19.69
CA ALA A 52 28.86 -12.15 -19.98
C ALA A 52 29.05 -13.02 -18.73
N ALA A 53 30.16 -12.86 -17.99
CA ALA A 53 30.40 -13.60 -16.76
C ALA A 53 29.32 -13.37 -15.68
N LEU A 54 28.83 -12.13 -15.55
CA LEU A 54 27.75 -11.79 -14.62
C LEU A 54 26.39 -12.34 -15.07
N ASP A 55 26.10 -12.31 -16.38
CA ASP A 55 24.83 -12.79 -16.92
C ASP A 55 24.76 -14.33 -16.88
N GLU A 56 25.88 -15.03 -17.10
CA GLU A 56 25.99 -16.48 -16.93
C GLU A 56 25.70 -16.91 -15.49
N GLY A 57 26.29 -16.24 -14.50
CA GLY A 57 26.03 -16.57 -13.09
C GLY A 57 24.58 -16.31 -12.66
N LYS A 58 23.95 -15.25 -13.19
CA LYS A 58 22.53 -14.96 -12.94
C LYS A 58 21.58 -15.99 -13.56
N ASN A 59 21.95 -16.58 -14.69
CA ASN A 59 21.16 -17.64 -15.31
C ASN A 59 21.17 -18.93 -14.46
N HIS A 60 22.28 -19.25 -13.78
CA HIS A 60 22.33 -20.38 -12.85
C HIS A 60 21.42 -20.19 -11.63
N VAL A 61 21.45 -19.01 -11.00
CA VAL A 61 20.51 -18.65 -9.90
C VAL A 61 19.06 -18.79 -10.36
N ARG A 62 18.77 -18.50 -11.63
CA ARG A 62 17.43 -18.64 -12.21
C ARG A 62 17.02 -20.11 -12.36
N GLN A 63 17.92 -20.98 -12.83
CA GLN A 63 17.64 -22.41 -13.02
C GLN A 63 17.34 -23.13 -11.69
N TYR A 64 18.06 -22.83 -10.61
CA TYR A 64 17.80 -23.42 -9.28
C TYR A 64 16.48 -22.96 -8.64
N ARG A 65 15.92 -21.87 -9.16
CA ARG A 65 14.67 -21.26 -8.66
C ARG A 65 13.42 -21.84 -9.31
N ASP A 66 13.54 -22.68 -10.35
CA ASP A 66 12.38 -23.20 -11.10
C ASP A 66 12.02 -24.67 -10.74
N GLU A 67 12.91 -25.49 -10.16
CA GLU A 67 12.64 -26.92 -9.91
C GLU A 67 11.94 -27.24 -8.57
N THR A 68 12.15 -26.44 -7.52
CA THR A 68 11.57 -26.70 -6.18
C THR A 68 10.88 -25.48 -5.55
N TYR A 69 10.72 -24.39 -6.30
CA TYR A 69 10.11 -23.16 -5.79
C TYR A 69 8.62 -23.11 -6.11
N GLU A 70 7.81 -23.55 -5.15
CA GLU A 70 6.42 -23.14 -5.11
C GLU A 70 6.37 -21.66 -4.73
N ALA A 71 6.09 -20.81 -5.73
CA ALA A 71 5.97 -19.39 -5.51
C ALA A 71 4.92 -19.11 -4.42
N PRO A 72 5.26 -18.35 -3.36
CA PRO A 72 4.27 -17.98 -2.36
C PRO A 72 3.12 -17.24 -3.06
N PRO A 73 1.86 -17.43 -2.60
CA PRO A 73 0.71 -16.80 -3.22
C PRO A 73 0.97 -15.30 -3.34
N VAL A 74 0.89 -14.80 -4.56
CA VAL A 74 1.17 -13.40 -4.93
C VAL A 74 0.46 -12.44 -3.97
N GLY A 75 1.18 -11.92 -2.96
CA GLY A 75 0.54 -11.09 -1.96
C GLY A 75 1.35 -10.55 -0.77
N SER A 76 2.60 -10.96 -0.51
CA SER A 76 3.22 -10.59 0.79
C SER A 76 4.53 -9.79 0.77
N TYR A 77 5.19 -9.55 -0.35
CA TYR A 77 6.40 -8.72 -0.37
C TYR A 77 6.33 -7.65 -1.45
N ALA A 78 5.95 -6.44 -1.05
CA ALA A 78 5.92 -5.26 -1.90
C ALA A 78 7.35 -4.85 -2.28
N ALA A 79 7.85 -5.37 -3.40
CA ALA A 79 9.02 -4.82 -4.07
C ALA A 79 8.68 -3.40 -4.55
N GLY A 80 9.33 -2.39 -3.96
CA GLY A 80 9.18 -0.97 -4.30
C GLY A 80 9.72 -0.65 -5.70
N GLY A 81 8.96 -1.00 -6.73
CA GLY A 81 9.20 -0.59 -8.11
C GLY A 81 8.63 0.82 -8.38
N LYS A 82 9.48 1.73 -8.84
CA LYS A 82 9.15 3.13 -9.20
C LYS A 82 8.32 3.26 -10.49
N ASN A 83 7.30 2.43 -10.67
CA ASN A 83 6.27 2.60 -11.69
C ASN A 83 4.92 2.20 -11.08
N LYS A 84 4.48 2.99 -10.11
CA LYS A 84 3.14 2.88 -9.54
C LYS A 84 2.18 3.37 -10.63
N ARG A 85 1.59 2.46 -11.41
CA ARG A 85 0.44 2.78 -12.28
C ARG A 85 -0.54 3.59 -11.43
N LEU A 86 -0.94 4.78 -11.88
CA LEU A 86 -1.85 5.59 -11.10
C LEU A 86 -3.18 4.85 -11.05
N ARG A 87 -3.90 5.06 -9.96
CA ARG A 87 -5.21 4.45 -9.76
C ARG A 87 -6.15 4.92 -10.89
N ALA A 88 -7.07 4.08 -11.36
CA ALA A 88 -7.86 4.33 -12.57
C ALA A 88 -8.65 5.66 -12.58
N ASP A 89 -8.99 6.19 -11.41
CA ASP A 89 -9.62 7.49 -11.20
C ASP A 89 -8.68 8.69 -11.41
N HIS A 90 -7.36 8.47 -11.45
CA HIS A 90 -6.32 9.49 -11.60
C HIS A 90 -5.73 9.57 -13.01
N GLU A 91 -6.15 8.69 -13.93
CA GLU A 91 -5.63 8.62 -15.31
C GLU A 91 -6.70 9.01 -16.35
N GLY A 92 -6.24 9.65 -17.43
CA GLY A 92 -6.95 9.77 -18.70
C GLY A 92 -8.39 10.37 -18.65
N PRO A 93 -9.32 9.84 -19.46
CA PRO A 93 -10.69 10.36 -19.59
C PRO A 93 -11.54 10.16 -18.32
N MET A 94 -11.29 9.09 -17.56
CA MET A 94 -11.98 8.81 -16.29
C MET A 94 -11.74 9.89 -15.25
N ARG A 95 -10.53 10.47 -15.19
CA ARG A 95 -10.23 11.63 -14.33
C ARG A 95 -11.14 12.82 -14.63
N ARG A 96 -11.39 13.13 -15.90
CA ARG A 96 -12.25 14.27 -16.31
C ARG A 96 -13.70 14.02 -15.92
N ALA A 97 -14.21 12.81 -16.16
CA ALA A 97 -15.55 12.41 -15.77
C ALA A 97 -15.73 12.48 -14.24
N TYR A 98 -14.77 11.94 -13.48
CA TYR A 98 -14.75 12.03 -12.02
C TYR A 98 -14.73 13.48 -11.53
N ALA A 99 -13.88 14.35 -12.09
CA ALA A 99 -13.82 15.76 -11.70
C ALA A 99 -15.13 16.53 -11.99
N LYS A 100 -15.85 16.16 -13.08
CA LYS A 100 -17.18 16.71 -13.38
C LYS A 100 -18.20 16.25 -12.33
N ASN A 101 -18.24 14.95 -12.02
CA ASN A 101 -19.19 14.38 -11.07
C ASN A 101 -18.91 14.81 -9.62
N LYS A 102 -17.63 14.92 -9.23
CA LYS A 102 -17.20 15.49 -7.95
C LYS A 102 -17.76 16.90 -7.73
N ARG A 103 -17.68 17.77 -8.73
CA ARG A 103 -18.24 19.13 -8.63
C ARG A 103 -19.76 19.10 -8.47
N LYS A 104 -20.45 18.20 -9.18
CA LYS A 104 -21.90 18.03 -9.04
C LYS A 104 -22.29 17.59 -7.63
N ILE A 105 -21.65 16.54 -7.10
CA ILE A 105 -21.94 15.99 -5.77
C ILE A 105 -21.69 17.02 -4.66
N LEU A 106 -20.55 17.73 -4.74
CA LEU A 106 -20.24 18.80 -3.80
C LEU A 106 -21.24 19.96 -3.88
N ALA A 107 -21.92 20.17 -5.01
CA ALA A 107 -22.97 21.18 -5.12
C ALA A 107 -24.32 20.66 -4.60
N THR A 108 -24.74 19.46 -5.00
CA THR A 108 -26.10 18.94 -4.78
C THR A 108 -26.31 18.28 -3.42
N GLN A 109 -25.34 17.50 -2.93
CA GLN A 109 -25.50 16.73 -1.70
C GLN A 109 -25.04 17.55 -0.48
N THR A 110 -25.71 17.37 0.66
CA THR A 110 -25.39 18.03 1.94
C THR A 110 -25.15 17.06 3.08
N VAL A 111 -25.58 15.80 2.92
CA VAL A 111 -25.49 14.73 3.92
C VAL A 111 -24.35 13.78 3.56
N CYS A 112 -23.61 13.32 4.57
CA CYS A 112 -22.59 12.29 4.44
C CYS A 112 -23.22 10.91 4.25
N GLY A 113 -22.91 10.22 3.15
CA GLY A 113 -23.44 8.89 2.84
C GLY A 113 -22.90 7.76 3.72
N ILE A 114 -21.87 8.01 4.55
CA ILE A 114 -21.30 7.01 5.47
C ILE A 114 -21.93 7.12 6.87
N CYS A 115 -22.04 8.34 7.42
CA CYS A 115 -22.49 8.55 8.80
C CYS A 115 -23.88 9.19 8.92
N GLY A 116 -24.48 9.63 7.80
CA GLY A 116 -25.80 10.26 7.77
C GLY A 116 -25.85 11.70 8.33
N LYS A 117 -24.72 12.29 8.73
CA LYS A 117 -24.66 13.66 9.28
C LYS A 117 -24.40 14.70 8.19
N LEU A 118 -24.79 15.95 8.43
CA LEU A 118 -24.50 17.07 7.54
C LEU A 118 -23.00 17.31 7.39
N VAL A 119 -22.57 17.71 6.20
CA VAL A 119 -21.19 18.05 5.87
C VAL A 119 -21.07 19.55 5.69
N ASP A 120 -20.23 20.17 6.50
CA ASP A 120 -19.86 21.57 6.33
C ASP A 120 -18.85 21.71 5.19
N LYS A 121 -19.27 22.36 4.10
CA LYS A 121 -18.47 22.53 2.88
C LYS A 121 -17.44 23.66 2.99
N THR A 122 -17.50 24.47 4.05
CA THR A 122 -16.55 25.57 4.28
C THR A 122 -15.19 25.06 4.79
N LEU A 123 -15.20 23.90 5.45
CA LEU A 123 -14.02 23.26 6.00
C LEU A 123 -13.09 22.77 4.88
N LYS A 124 -11.79 23.08 5.01
CA LYS A 124 -10.75 22.62 4.09
C LYS A 124 -9.94 21.48 4.71
N PHE A 125 -9.33 20.65 3.87
CA PHE A 125 -8.30 19.69 4.30
C PHE A 125 -7.18 20.47 5.03
N PRO A 126 -6.66 19.99 6.19
CA PRO A 126 -6.74 18.63 6.77
C PRO A 126 -7.81 18.42 7.85
N ASN A 127 -8.87 19.22 7.90
CA ASN A 127 -9.90 19.08 8.94
C ASN A 127 -10.61 17.70 8.86
N PRO A 128 -10.86 17.01 9.99
CA PRO A 128 -11.52 15.70 10.00
C PRO A 128 -12.92 15.69 9.36
N LEU A 129 -13.64 16.80 9.43
CA LEU A 129 -14.99 16.97 8.90
C LEU A 129 -15.02 17.66 7.53
N ALA A 130 -13.84 17.86 6.90
CA ALA A 130 -13.78 18.43 5.55
C ALA A 130 -14.56 17.57 4.55
N PRO A 131 -15.23 18.19 3.56
CA PRO A 131 -15.99 17.49 2.53
C PRO A 131 -15.05 16.72 1.60
N THR A 132 -15.35 15.45 1.38
CA THR A 132 -14.63 14.56 0.47
C THR A 132 -15.64 13.76 -0.35
N VAL A 133 -15.27 13.31 -1.54
CA VAL A 133 -16.10 12.39 -2.33
C VAL A 133 -15.57 10.97 -2.14
N ASP A 134 -16.46 10.07 -1.73
CA ASP A 134 -16.19 8.64 -1.50
C ASP A 134 -16.80 7.80 -2.63
N HIS A 135 -16.12 6.69 -2.95
CA HIS A 135 -16.65 5.67 -3.84
C HIS A 135 -17.40 4.62 -3.01
N ILE A 136 -18.72 4.48 -3.17
CA ILE A 136 -19.54 3.51 -2.42
C ILE A 136 -18.90 2.11 -2.48
N ILE A 137 -18.65 1.64 -3.70
CA ILE A 137 -17.82 0.48 -4.00
C ILE A 137 -16.40 0.99 -4.32
N PRO A 138 -15.40 0.67 -3.50
CA PRO A 138 -14.03 1.08 -3.75
C PRO A 138 -13.52 0.56 -5.10
N VAL A 139 -12.76 1.38 -5.84
CA VAL A 139 -12.18 0.97 -7.14
C VAL A 139 -11.31 -0.29 -7.02
N ALA A 140 -10.65 -0.50 -5.87
CA ALA A 140 -9.86 -1.72 -5.60
C ALA A 140 -10.72 -3.00 -5.56
N ARG A 141 -12.04 -2.87 -5.35
CA ARG A 141 -13.02 -3.96 -5.34
C ARG A 141 -13.84 -4.02 -6.64
N GLY A 142 -13.39 -3.34 -7.70
CA GLY A 142 -14.07 -3.33 -9.00
C GLY A 142 -15.17 -2.28 -9.16
N GLY A 143 -15.29 -1.32 -8.23
CA GLY A 143 -16.21 -0.20 -8.39
C GLY A 143 -15.82 0.73 -9.55
N HIS A 144 -16.81 1.22 -10.30
CA HIS A 144 -16.54 2.14 -11.42
C HIS A 144 -16.00 3.49 -10.89
N PRO A 145 -14.86 3.99 -11.40
CA PRO A 145 -14.16 5.14 -10.82
C PRO A 145 -14.87 6.48 -11.02
N SER A 146 -15.73 6.60 -12.03
CA SER A 146 -16.34 7.87 -12.45
C SER A 146 -17.87 7.85 -12.44
N ASP A 147 -18.50 6.74 -12.03
CA ASP A 147 -19.96 6.63 -12.08
C ASP A 147 -20.59 7.51 -11.01
N ILE A 148 -21.66 8.23 -11.34
CA ILE A 148 -22.31 9.14 -10.39
C ILE A 148 -23.02 8.36 -9.28
N ASP A 149 -23.56 7.20 -9.60
CA ASP A 149 -24.27 6.34 -8.64
C ASP A 149 -23.30 5.66 -7.67
N ASN A 150 -22.04 5.49 -8.06
CA ASN A 150 -20.99 4.96 -7.20
C ASN A 150 -20.28 6.06 -6.36
N LEU A 151 -20.65 7.33 -6.51
CA LEU A 151 -19.99 8.45 -5.82
C LEU A 151 -20.95 9.11 -4.81
N GLN A 152 -20.45 9.37 -3.61
CA GLN A 152 -21.22 10.00 -2.55
C GLN A 152 -20.41 11.05 -1.79
N LEU A 153 -21.09 12.05 -1.23
CA LEU A 153 -20.49 13.00 -0.31
C LEU A 153 -20.17 12.31 1.02
N ALA A 154 -18.98 12.54 1.55
CA ALA A 154 -18.55 12.04 2.84
C ALA A 154 -17.66 13.03 3.59
N HIS A 155 -17.58 12.91 4.92
CA HIS A 155 -16.51 13.57 5.67
C HIS A 155 -15.17 12.89 5.38
N TRP A 156 -14.09 13.65 5.47
CA TRP A 156 -12.72 13.15 5.28
C TRP A 156 -12.39 12.00 6.23
N THR A 157 -12.73 12.13 7.52
CA THR A 157 -12.50 11.07 8.52
C THR A 157 -13.32 9.82 8.23
N CYS A 158 -14.58 9.97 7.81
CA CYS A 158 -15.45 8.84 7.48
C CYS A 158 -14.92 8.07 6.27
N ASN A 159 -14.50 8.78 5.21
CA ASN A 159 -13.88 8.17 4.03
C ASN A 159 -12.59 7.41 4.41
N ARG A 160 -11.74 8.03 5.24
CA ARG A 160 -10.51 7.39 5.74
C ARG A 160 -10.80 6.12 6.55
N GLN A 161 -11.81 6.14 7.42
CA GLN A 161 -12.20 4.98 8.22
C GLN A 161 -12.81 3.85 7.36
N LYS A 162 -13.59 4.20 6.33
CA LYS A 162 -14.17 3.23 5.39
C LYS A 162 -13.11 2.47 4.60
N SER A 163 -12.09 3.17 4.08
CA SER A 163 -11.01 2.55 3.31
C SER A 163 -11.56 1.69 2.14
N ASP A 164 -11.08 0.45 1.97
CA ASP A 164 -11.51 -0.49 0.94
C ASP A 164 -12.70 -1.38 1.36
N LYS A 165 -13.35 -1.07 2.49
CA LYS A 165 -14.46 -1.85 3.03
C LYS A 165 -15.77 -1.43 2.34
N ILE A 166 -16.55 -2.42 1.93
CA ILE A 166 -17.92 -2.21 1.44
C ILE A 166 -18.79 -2.11 2.69
N VAL A 167 -19.33 -0.91 2.94
CA VAL A 167 -20.28 -0.69 4.03
C VAL A 167 -21.58 -1.39 3.63
N LYS A 168 -21.82 -2.57 4.21
CA LYS A 168 -23.18 -3.13 4.21
C LYS A 168 -24.00 -2.15 5.02
N THR A 169 -25.02 -1.54 4.42
CA THR A 169 -26.04 -0.81 5.17
C THR A 169 -26.61 -1.81 6.15
N VAL A 170 -26.11 -1.79 7.39
CA VAL A 170 -26.72 -2.53 8.47
C VAL A 170 -28.02 -1.78 8.67
N GLN A 171 -29.08 -2.26 8.02
CA GLN A 171 -30.42 -2.04 8.53
C GLN A 171 -30.30 -2.46 9.99
N THR A 172 -30.32 -1.48 10.89
CA THR A 172 -30.34 -1.71 12.32
C THR A 172 -31.68 -2.36 12.64
N GLU A 173 -31.81 -3.63 12.30
CA GLU A 173 -32.53 -4.55 13.16
C GLU A 173 -31.87 -4.34 14.52
N ALA A 174 -32.64 -3.75 15.43
CA ALA A 174 -32.21 -3.52 16.79
C ALA A 174 -31.84 -4.87 17.38
N LYS A 175 -30.56 -5.26 17.27
CA LYS A 175 -30.06 -6.43 17.97
C LYS A 175 -30.39 -6.18 19.44
N PRO A 176 -31.18 -7.07 20.08
CA PRO A 176 -31.52 -6.89 21.48
C PRO A 176 -30.22 -6.70 22.24
N GLN A 177 -30.15 -5.63 23.03
CA GLN A 177 -28.95 -5.29 23.79
C GLN A 177 -28.60 -6.52 24.63
N VAL A 178 -27.48 -7.18 24.32
CA VAL A 178 -27.04 -8.34 25.07
C VAL A 178 -26.74 -7.84 26.48
N LEU A 179 -27.59 -8.24 27.43
CA LEU A 179 -27.45 -7.88 28.84
C LEU A 179 -26.11 -8.45 29.32
N SER A 180 -25.09 -7.60 29.41
CA SER A 180 -23.77 -7.97 29.90
C SER A 180 -23.67 -7.66 31.39
N ASN A 181 -22.80 -8.35 32.13
CA ASN A 181 -22.57 -8.04 33.55
C ASN A 181 -22.17 -6.57 33.82
N ARG A 182 -21.67 -5.84 32.81
CA ARG A 182 -21.34 -4.41 32.91
C ARG A 182 -22.55 -3.49 32.75
N LEU A 183 -23.63 -3.99 32.15
CA LEU A 183 -24.90 -3.30 31.93
C LEU A 183 -26.02 -3.93 32.76
N LEU A 184 -25.67 -4.77 33.74
CA LEU A 184 -26.64 -5.36 34.66
C LEU A 184 -27.18 -4.22 35.54
N PRO A 185 -28.50 -4.03 35.61
CA PRO A 185 -29.08 -3.04 36.50
C PRO A 185 -28.57 -3.25 37.93
N GLN A 186 -28.06 -2.19 38.56
CA GLN A 186 -27.64 -2.28 39.95
C GLN A 186 -28.89 -2.56 40.80
N SER A 187 -28.81 -3.55 41.68
CA SER A 187 -29.94 -3.92 42.56
C SER A 187 -30.26 -2.86 43.61
N ARG A 188 -29.36 -1.89 43.82
CA ARG A 188 -29.48 -0.83 44.81
C ARG A 188 -28.69 0.38 44.33
N ASP A 189 -29.21 1.58 44.53
CA ASP A 189 -28.46 2.81 44.33
C ASP A 189 -27.54 3.03 45.55
N TRP A 190 -26.23 2.96 45.32
CA TRP A 190 -25.23 3.14 46.38
C TRP A 190 -25.06 4.61 46.76
N ALA A 191 -25.42 5.56 45.89
CA ALA A 191 -25.37 6.99 46.21
C ALA A 191 -26.38 7.38 47.29
N GLU A 192 -27.50 6.65 47.35
CA GLU A 192 -28.57 6.89 48.33
C GLU A 192 -28.47 5.99 49.57
N TYR A 193 -27.51 5.06 49.61
CA TYR A 193 -27.41 4.12 50.72
C TYR A 193 -26.97 4.81 52.02
N ARG A 194 -27.83 4.74 53.04
CA ARG A 194 -27.47 5.08 54.43
C ARG A 194 -27.49 3.82 55.29
N PRO A 195 -26.42 3.51 56.03
CA PRO A 195 -26.40 2.37 56.94
C PRO A 195 -27.40 2.60 58.08
N ALA A 196 -28.15 1.56 58.45
CA ALA A 196 -29.01 1.61 59.63
C ALA A 196 -28.15 1.87 60.87
N GLY A 197 -28.50 2.89 61.65
CA GLY A 197 -27.73 3.35 62.80
C GLY A 197 -27.40 2.22 63.76
N LYS A 198 -26.13 2.14 64.19
CA LYS A 198 -25.70 1.21 65.23
C LYS A 198 -26.39 1.62 66.54
N LYS A 199 -27.05 0.66 67.19
CA LYS A 199 -27.48 0.78 68.59
C LYS A 199 -26.26 0.72 69.51
#